data_AF-A0A1V5ZUL1-F1
#
_entry.id   AF-A0A1V5ZUL1-F1
#
_cell.length_a   1.000
_cell.length_b   1.000
_cell.length_c   1.000
_cell.angle_alpha   90.00
_cell.angle_beta   90.00
_cell.angle_gamma   90.00
#
_symmetry.space_group_name_H-M   'P 1'
#
loop_
_entity.id
_entity.type
_entity.pdbx_description
1 polymer ?
#
loop_
_entity_poly.entity_id
_entity_poly.type
_entity_poly.pdbx_seq_one_letter_code
_entity_poly.pdbx_strand_id
1 'polypeptide(L)'
;MKSFKYPKNSQDIVWTKNAKEKMRFYNLSESRLKKILFNPERKEKGIALGTIAVMQTTGSPKHPTEIWLMYQEINNKKKIIAVWRYPGKSPIPFDWGQTPETDLRKAA
;
A
#
# COMPACT_ATOMS: atom_id res chain seq x y z
N MET A 1 -9.95 16.34 -22.05
CA MET A 1 -9.43 15.97 -20.72
C MET A 1 -10.27 14.84 -20.15
N LYS A 2 -9.68 13.70 -19.72
CA LYS A 2 -10.43 12.67 -18.98
C LYS A 2 -10.75 13.21 -17.58
N SER A 3 -12.03 13.22 -17.19
CA SER A 3 -12.41 13.62 -15.83
C SER A 3 -11.98 12.55 -14.83
N PHE A 4 -11.61 12.98 -13.62
CA PHE A 4 -11.30 12.04 -12.55
C PHE A 4 -12.59 11.34 -12.09
N LYS A 5 -12.60 10.01 -12.13
CA LYS A 5 -13.72 9.19 -11.66
C LYS A 5 -13.47 8.72 -10.24
N TYR A 6 -14.31 9.17 -9.31
CA TYR A 6 -14.27 8.70 -7.93
C TYR A 6 -14.64 7.21 -7.84
N PRO A 7 -13.99 6.46 -6.92
CA PRO A 7 -14.29 5.06 -6.73
C PRO A 7 -15.66 4.88 -6.07
N LYS A 8 -16.32 3.77 -6.38
CA LYS A 8 -17.58 3.37 -5.74
C LYS A 8 -17.32 2.28 -4.70
N ASN A 9 -18.10 2.30 -3.62
CA ASN A 9 -18.09 1.20 -2.66
C ASN A 9 -18.71 -0.04 -3.32
N SER A 10 -18.21 -1.22 -2.96
CA SER A 10 -18.76 -2.51 -3.33
C SER A 10 -19.02 -3.36 -2.09
N GLN A 11 -19.47 -4.60 -2.29
CA GLN A 11 -19.66 -5.56 -1.21
C GLN A 11 -18.36 -5.78 -0.41
N ASP A 12 -17.22 -5.89 -1.11
CA ASP A 12 -15.95 -6.28 -0.50
C ASP A 12 -15.01 -5.09 -0.22
N ILE A 13 -15.24 -3.92 -0.83
CA ILE A 13 -14.33 -2.77 -0.74
C ILE A 13 -15.09 -1.50 -0.36
N VAL A 14 -14.62 -0.83 0.68
CA VAL A 14 -15.15 0.45 1.15
C VAL A 14 -14.07 1.53 1.06
N TRP A 15 -14.37 2.64 0.39
CA TRP A 15 -13.45 3.75 0.20
C TRP A 15 -13.75 4.89 1.18
N THR A 16 -12.80 5.21 2.06
CA THR A 16 -12.92 6.37 2.96
C THR A 16 -12.80 7.70 2.20
N LYS A 17 -13.24 8.80 2.83
CA LYS A 17 -13.09 10.16 2.28
C LYS A 17 -11.62 10.49 2.01
N ASN A 18 -10.74 10.21 2.96
CA ASN A 18 -9.29 10.44 2.83
C ASN A 18 -8.69 9.66 1.64
N ALA A 19 -9.05 8.38 1.46
CA ALA A 19 -8.60 7.61 0.30
C ALA A 19 -9.07 8.25 -1.02
N LYS A 20 -10.33 8.67 -1.12
CA LYS A 20 -10.89 9.34 -2.31
C LYS A 20 -10.18 10.66 -2.65
N GLU A 21 -9.85 11.45 -1.63
CA GLU A 21 -9.11 12.72 -1.80
C GLU A 21 -7.68 12.47 -2.27
N LYS A 22 -6.98 11.51 -1.67
CA LYS A 22 -5.63 11.12 -2.09
C LYS A 22 -5.60 10.51 -3.49
N MET A 23 -6.61 9.74 -3.87
CA MET A 23 -6.76 9.24 -5.24
C MET A 23 -6.83 10.39 -6.25
N ARG A 24 -7.63 11.42 -5.96
CA ARG A 24 -7.71 12.61 -6.82
C ARG A 24 -6.38 13.35 -6.88
N PHE A 25 -5.75 13.56 -5.73
CA PHE A 25 -4.46 14.26 -5.63
C PHE A 25 -3.35 13.58 -6.44
N TYR A 26 -3.22 12.26 -6.34
CA TYR A 26 -2.18 11.49 -7.05
C TYR A 26 -2.63 10.96 -8.43
N ASN A 27 -3.81 11.36 -8.90
CA ASN A 27 -4.45 10.88 -10.12
C ASN A 27 -4.44 9.34 -10.24
N LEU A 28 -4.88 8.66 -9.18
CA LEU A 28 -4.91 7.20 -9.06
C LEU A 28 -6.31 6.66 -9.39
N SER A 29 -6.37 5.72 -10.33
CA SER A 29 -7.62 5.05 -10.68
C SER A 29 -7.97 3.93 -9.70
N GLU A 30 -9.28 3.67 -9.55
CA GLU A 30 -9.78 2.53 -8.77
C GLU A 30 -9.19 1.19 -9.27
N SER A 31 -9.08 1.01 -10.60
CA SER A 31 -8.54 -0.21 -11.20
C SER A 31 -7.06 -0.43 -10.85
N ARG A 32 -6.24 0.64 -10.84
CA ARG A 32 -4.83 0.54 -10.46
C ARG A 32 -4.67 0.12 -9.01
N LEU A 33 -5.51 0.68 -8.13
CA LEU A 33 -5.48 0.37 -6.71
C LEU A 33 -6.02 -1.02 -6.39
N LYS A 34 -7.05 -1.51 -7.09
CA LYS A 34 -7.50 -2.90 -6.99
C LYS A 34 -6.38 -3.88 -7.37
N LYS A 35 -5.61 -3.59 -8.43
CA LYS A 35 -4.45 -4.43 -8.79
C LYS A 35 -3.42 -4.51 -7.66
N ILE A 36 -3.12 -3.39 -7.01
CA ILE A 36 -2.19 -3.35 -5.86
C ILE A 36 -2.77 -4.11 -4.66
N LEU A 37 -4.07 -3.97 -4.42
CA LEU A 37 -4.77 -4.62 -3.31
C LEU A 37 -4.73 -6.15 -3.40
N PHE A 38 -4.94 -6.69 -4.61
CA PHE A 38 -5.07 -8.13 -4.83
C PHE A 38 -3.77 -8.82 -5.23
N ASN A 39 -2.83 -8.11 -5.84
CA ASN A 39 -1.54 -8.65 -6.26
C ASN A 39 -0.38 -7.74 -5.85
N PRO A 40 -0.15 -7.52 -4.55
CA PRO A 40 0.92 -6.63 -4.10
C PRO A 40 2.30 -7.26 -4.34
N GLU A 41 3.30 -6.41 -4.64
CA GLU A 41 4.71 -6.82 -4.62
C GLU A 41 5.23 -6.92 -3.19
N ARG A 42 4.69 -6.10 -2.28
CA ARG A 42 5.05 -6.10 -0.86
C ARG A 42 3.83 -5.81 0.00
N LYS A 43 3.74 -6.54 1.12
CA LYS A 43 2.67 -6.45 2.12
C LYS A 43 3.32 -6.32 3.50
N GLU A 44 2.96 -5.28 4.23
CA GLU A 44 3.55 -4.91 5.51
C GLU A 44 2.47 -4.53 6.53
N LYS A 45 2.84 -4.49 7.81
CA LYS A 45 2.01 -3.88 8.86
C LYS A 45 1.92 -2.38 8.59
N GLY A 46 0.70 -1.85 8.53
CA GLY A 46 0.49 -0.41 8.35
C GLY A 46 0.87 0.38 9.59
N ILE A 47 1.09 1.68 9.39
CA ILE A 47 1.51 2.62 10.46
C ILE A 47 0.44 2.73 11.54
N ALA A 48 -0.84 2.71 11.15
CA ALA A 48 -1.95 2.70 12.08
C ALA A 48 -2.25 1.28 12.58
N LEU A 49 -2.63 1.16 13.86
CA LEU A 49 -2.94 -0.12 14.48
C LEU A 49 -4.04 -0.87 13.71
N GLY A 50 -3.82 -2.17 13.47
CA GLY A 50 -4.77 -3.03 12.77
C GLY A 50 -4.89 -2.77 11.27
N THR A 51 -3.98 -1.98 10.69
CA THR A 51 -3.95 -1.73 9.25
C THR A 51 -2.86 -2.53 8.55
N ILE A 52 -3.08 -2.77 7.26
CA ILE A 52 -2.16 -3.47 6.35
C ILE A 52 -1.80 -2.49 5.25
N ALA A 53 -0.51 -2.33 5.00
CA ALA A 53 0.02 -1.55 3.89
C ALA A 53 0.47 -2.50 2.78
N VAL A 54 0.12 -2.18 1.54
CA VAL A 54 0.51 -2.91 0.34
C VAL A 54 1.00 -1.96 -0.73
N MET A 55 1.92 -2.41 -1.57
CA MET A 55 2.47 -1.60 -2.65
C MET A 55 2.81 -2.37 -3.92
N GLN A 56 2.93 -1.62 -5.01
CA GLN A 56 3.60 -2.04 -6.25
C GLN A 56 4.51 -0.94 -6.77
N THR A 57 5.63 -1.36 -7.37
CA THR A 57 6.53 -0.49 -8.13
C THR A 57 5.85 -0.03 -9.43
N THR A 58 6.10 1.21 -9.81
CA THR A 58 5.57 1.90 -10.98
C THR A 58 6.61 2.84 -11.57
N GLY A 59 6.35 3.41 -12.75
CA GLY A 59 7.33 4.26 -13.43
C GLY A 59 8.29 3.44 -14.28
N SER A 60 9.42 4.05 -14.64
CA SER A 60 10.43 3.41 -15.49
C SER A 60 11.55 2.78 -14.66
N PRO A 61 12.34 1.84 -15.20
CA PRO A 61 13.48 1.29 -14.50
C PRO A 61 14.50 2.34 -14.02
N LYS A 62 14.65 3.44 -14.78
CA LYS A 62 15.54 4.57 -14.43
C LYS A 62 14.94 5.49 -13.36
N HIS A 63 13.61 5.61 -13.32
CA HIS A 63 12.89 6.46 -12.37
C HIS A 63 11.74 5.68 -11.73
N PRO A 64 12.05 4.71 -10.85
CA PRO A 64 11.03 3.96 -10.17
C PRO A 64 10.26 4.87 -9.21
N THR A 65 9.00 4.56 -9.02
CA THR A 65 8.12 5.12 -8.01
C THR A 65 7.31 3.99 -7.42
N GLU A 66 6.69 4.17 -6.28
CA GLU A 66 5.77 3.17 -5.73
C GLU A 66 4.39 3.78 -5.58
N ILE A 67 3.36 2.95 -5.72
CA ILE A 67 2.03 3.28 -5.24
C ILE A 67 1.77 2.41 -4.02
N TRP A 68 1.45 3.08 -2.93
CA TRP A 68 1.09 2.48 -1.66
C TRP A 68 -0.40 2.60 -1.41
N LEU A 69 -0.97 1.58 -0.78
CA LEU A 69 -2.34 1.51 -0.34
C LEU A 69 -2.37 0.92 1.07
N MET A 70 -3.05 1.60 1.98
CA MET A 70 -3.29 1.13 3.34
C MET A 70 -4.77 0.83 3.54
N TYR A 71 -5.07 -0.34 4.09
CA TYR A 71 -6.43 -0.78 4.36
C TYR A 71 -6.55 -1.48 5.71
N GLN A 72 -7.78 -1.64 6.17
CA GLN A 72 -8.14 -2.45 7.32
C GLN A 72 -9.17 -3.50 6.90
N GLU A 73 -9.09 -4.69 7.49
CA GLU A 73 -10.11 -5.73 7.32
C GLU A 73 -11.17 -5.56 8.40
N ILE A 74 -12.42 -5.32 8.00
CA ILE A 74 -13.57 -5.13 8.90
C ILE A 74 -14.75 -5.91 8.33
N ASN A 75 -15.28 -6.87 9.09
CA ASN A 75 -16.44 -7.68 8.69
C ASN A 75 -16.30 -8.27 7.29
N ASN A 76 -15.14 -8.87 6.99
CA ASN A 76 -14.77 -9.42 5.68
C ASN A 76 -14.71 -8.39 4.53
N LYS A 77 -14.71 -7.09 4.83
CA LYS A 77 -14.53 -6.01 3.85
C LYS A 77 -13.17 -5.37 4.01
N LYS A 78 -12.58 -4.95 2.90
CA LYS A 78 -11.35 -4.15 2.86
C LYS A 78 -11.73 -2.67 2.86
N LYS A 79 -11.57 -2.02 4.02
CA LYS A 79 -11.76 -0.57 4.18
C LYS A 79 -10.47 0.14 3.82
N ILE A 80 -10.47 0.83 2.67
CA ILE A 80 -9.30 1.56 2.17
C ILE A 80 -9.18 2.90 2.90
N ILE A 81 -8.08 3.08 3.63
CA ILE A 81 -7.88 4.22 4.55
C ILE A 81 -7.09 5.33 3.86
N ALA A 82 -6.01 4.99 3.16
CA ALA A 82 -5.14 5.94 2.51
C ALA A 82 -4.45 5.32 1.30
N VAL A 83 -4.09 6.15 0.33
CA VAL A 83 -3.26 5.78 -0.82
C VAL A 83 -2.26 6.91 -1.08
N TRP A 84 -1.07 6.60 -1.56
CA TRP A 84 -0.08 7.61 -1.90
C TRP A 84 0.93 7.11 -2.91
N ARG A 85 1.66 8.05 -3.51
CA ARG A 85 2.86 7.76 -4.31
C ARG A 85 4.10 8.03 -3.47
N TYR A 86 5.05 7.10 -3.51
CA TYR A 86 6.37 7.30 -2.95
C TYR A 86 7.36 7.57 -4.11
N PRO A 87 8.18 8.64 -4.03
CA PRO A 87 9.19 8.91 -5.04
C PRO A 87 10.39 7.97 -4.86
N GLY A 88 10.66 7.10 -5.83
CA GLY A 88 11.73 6.09 -5.72
C GLY A 88 11.24 4.75 -5.16
N LYS A 89 12.18 4.05 -4.52
CA LYS A 89 11.94 2.79 -3.80
C LYS A 89 11.98 3.09 -2.31
N SER A 90 10.94 2.73 -1.57
CA SER A 90 10.93 2.99 -0.13
C SER A 90 11.84 2.01 0.61
N PRO A 91 12.39 2.42 1.76
CA PRO A 91 13.25 1.55 2.55
C PRO A 91 12.51 0.27 2.95
N ILE A 92 13.27 -0.81 3.06
CA ILE A 92 12.79 -2.03 3.69
C ILE A 92 12.70 -1.74 5.19
N PRO A 93 11.58 -2.06 5.87
CA PRO A 93 11.48 -1.89 7.31
C PRO A 93 12.68 -2.54 8.00
N PHE A 94 13.35 -1.76 8.84
CA PHE A 94 14.44 -2.27 9.67
C PHE A 94 13.83 -3.23 10.70
N ASP A 95 14.22 -4.50 10.63
CA ASP A 95 13.74 -5.54 11.55
C ASP A 95 14.44 -5.37 12.90
N TRP A 96 13.80 -4.65 13.82
CA TRP A 96 14.25 -4.50 15.21
C TRP A 96 14.30 -5.83 15.98
N GLY A 97 13.84 -6.94 15.40
CA GLY A 97 13.83 -8.28 15.99
C GLY A 97 14.92 -9.23 15.49
N GLN A 98 15.79 -8.81 14.56
CA GLN A 98 16.98 -9.57 14.16
C GLN A 98 18.24 -8.87 14.65
N THR A 99 18.50 -8.97 15.95
CA THR A 99 19.85 -8.74 16.46
C THR A 99 20.75 -9.92 16.00
N PRO A 100 22.03 -9.68 15.69
CA PRO A 100 22.98 -10.74 15.32
C PRO A 100 23.08 -11.89 16.34
N GLU A 101 22.61 -11.70 17.57
CA GLU A 101 22.58 -12.73 18.62
C GLU A 101 21.63 -13.89 18.34
N THR A 102 20.66 -13.73 17.44
CA THR A 102 19.72 -14.82 17.11
C THR A 102 20.25 -15.78 16.03
N ASP A 103 21.42 -15.50 15.43
CA ASP A 103 22.08 -16.40 14.48
C ASP A 103 23.20 -17.21 15.19
N LEU A 104 22.82 -18.11 16.10
CA LEU A 104 23.74 -19.07 16.75
C LEU A 104 24.47 -20.01 15.76
N ARG A 105 24.14 -19.94 14.46
CA ARG A 105 24.81 -20.69 13.39
C ARG A 105 25.99 -19.95 12.76
N LYS A 106 26.26 -18.70 13.15
CA LYS A 106 27.44 -17.93 12.70
C LYS A 106 28.50 -17.69 13.78
N ALA A 107 28.32 -18.27 14.97
CA ALA A 107 29.27 -18.17 16.07
C ALA A 107 30.10 -19.46 16.28
N ALA A 108 30.31 -20.24 15.22
CA ALA A 108 31.15 -21.45 15.23
C ALA A 108 32.23 -21.35 14.13
#